data_AF-A0A966RRX7-F1
#
_entry.id   AF-A0A966RRX7-F1
#
_cell.length_a   1.000
_cell.length_b   1.000
_cell.length_c   1.000
_cell.angle_alpha   90.00
_cell.angle_beta   90.00
_cell.angle_gamma   90.00
#
_symmetry.space_group_name_H-M   'P 1'
#
loop_
_entity.id
_entity.type
_entity.pdbx_description
1 polymer ?
#
loop_
_entity_poly.entity_id
_entity_poly.type
_entity_poly.pdbx_seq_one_letter_code
_entity_poly.pdbx_strand_id
1 'polypeptide(L)'
;MKYIGFDYIKPWLVKIRRFFNQLGPGLLFASMAIGTSHLVLSTKAGAIYGPLMILPILLANLLKFPFFEFGVRFTHATERSLTEGYAAHSRWFLYLYALVNLVSAFTILAALYSVTSGMTVNVFTTFVPSPSAAAVGLFALISAVLIIGRYKLLEESLKYIVFILIIALVATIFLVTLNAEPQSNLDFQAPAWFDTAGVLFIISLVGWMPTAVEASGWVSLWNLEKIKQSKEEISVKNALKEFNLGYVITAILAVLFFYIGYMGLYSS
;
A
#
# COMPACT_ATOMS: atom_id res chain seq x y z
N MET A 1 4.22 -56.87 12.25
CA MET A 1 5.48 -56.10 12.25
C MET A 1 5.19 -54.74 11.62
N LYS A 2 5.55 -53.67 12.35
CA LYS A 2 5.25 -52.25 12.15
C LYS A 2 5.13 -51.78 10.69
N TYR A 3 4.00 -51.13 10.36
CA TYR A 3 4.04 -49.96 9.49
C TYR A 3 3.78 -48.72 10.35
N ILE A 4 4.77 -47.85 10.32
CA ILE A 4 5.00 -46.71 11.18
C ILE A 4 4.05 -45.59 10.76
N GLY A 5 3.22 -45.12 11.68
CA GLY A 5 2.35 -43.97 11.48
C GLY A 5 3.17 -42.70 11.27
N PHE A 6 3.11 -42.16 10.07
CA PHE A 6 3.40 -40.76 9.80
C PHE A 6 2.06 -40.08 9.58
N ASP A 7 1.49 -39.45 10.61
CA ASP A 7 0.47 -38.40 10.43
C ASP A 7 0.23 -37.58 11.72
N TYR A 8 1.28 -37.39 12.54
CA TYR A 8 1.27 -36.31 13.54
C TYR A 8 1.87 -35.05 12.94
N ILE A 9 1.16 -34.43 11.99
CA ILE A 9 1.46 -33.03 11.63
C ILE A 9 1.18 -32.21 12.90
N LYS A 10 2.23 -31.65 13.49
CA LYS A 10 2.12 -30.88 14.74
C LYS A 10 1.00 -29.83 14.59
N PRO A 11 0.06 -29.68 15.55
CA PRO A 11 -1.12 -28.83 15.41
C PRO A 11 -0.83 -27.37 15.02
N TRP A 12 0.30 -26.82 15.47
CA TRP A 12 0.78 -25.49 15.09
C TRP A 12 1.14 -25.37 13.60
N LEU A 13 1.63 -26.41 12.93
CA LEU A 13 1.96 -26.41 11.49
C LEU A 13 0.70 -26.41 10.64
N VAL A 14 -0.34 -27.14 11.07
CA VAL A 14 -1.67 -27.07 10.45
C VAL A 14 -2.26 -25.67 10.61
N LYS A 15 -2.12 -25.07 11.79
CA LYS A 15 -2.57 -23.70 12.07
C LYS A 15 -1.83 -22.65 11.24
N ILE A 16 -0.51 -22.81 11.07
CA ILE A 16 0.33 -21.95 10.21
C ILE A 16 -0.06 -22.12 8.74
N ARG A 17 -0.18 -23.34 8.23
CA ARG A 17 -0.59 -23.61 6.85
C ARG A 17 -1.99 -23.07 6.55
N ARG A 18 -2.94 -23.25 7.48
CA ARG A 18 -4.30 -22.71 7.37
C ARG A 18 -4.29 -21.18 7.40
N PHE A 19 -3.42 -20.56 8.20
CA PHE A 19 -3.23 -19.11 8.22
C PHE A 19 -2.67 -18.58 6.88
N PHE A 20 -1.62 -19.20 6.32
CA PHE A 20 -1.06 -18.80 5.02
C PHE A 20 -2.03 -19.00 3.85
N ASN A 21 -2.83 -20.08 3.87
CA ASN A 21 -3.90 -20.30 2.89
C ASN A 21 -5.07 -19.31 3.04
N GLN A 22 -5.16 -18.62 4.17
CA GLN A 22 -6.15 -17.60 4.46
C GLN A 22 -5.61 -16.18 4.28
N LEU A 23 -4.34 -15.98 3.88
CA LEU A 23 -3.86 -14.64 3.53
C LEU A 23 -4.49 -14.22 2.19
N GLY A 24 -5.10 -13.04 2.16
CA GLY A 24 -5.73 -12.53 0.95
C GLY A 24 -6.05 -11.05 1.08
N PRO A 25 -7.24 -10.64 1.55
CA PRO A 25 -7.65 -9.25 1.62
C PRO A 25 -6.69 -8.31 2.37
N GLY A 26 -6.10 -8.75 3.49
CA GLY A 26 -5.13 -7.95 4.25
C GLY A 26 -3.81 -7.76 3.49
N LEU A 27 -3.30 -8.81 2.85
CA LEU A 27 -2.08 -8.72 2.05
C LEU A 27 -2.33 -7.94 0.74
N LEU A 28 -3.50 -8.11 0.11
CA LEU A 28 -3.94 -7.32 -1.03
C LEU A 28 -4.02 -5.84 -0.67
N PHE A 29 -4.62 -5.51 0.49
CA PHE A 29 -4.63 -4.16 1.02
C PHE A 29 -3.21 -3.60 1.18
N ALA A 30 -2.31 -4.37 1.80
CA ALA A 30 -0.92 -3.95 1.96
C ALA A 30 -0.24 -3.69 0.61
N SER A 31 -0.37 -4.62 -0.34
CA SER A 31 0.21 -4.47 -1.69
C SER A 31 -0.34 -3.27 -2.45
N MET A 32 -1.63 -2.95 -2.30
CA MET A 32 -2.26 -1.79 -2.91
C MET A 32 -1.82 -0.48 -2.25
N ALA A 33 -1.62 -0.48 -0.92
CA ALA A 33 -1.25 0.72 -0.18
C ALA A 33 0.22 1.11 -0.40
N ILE A 34 1.10 0.16 -0.72
CA ILE A 34 2.51 0.43 -1.04
C ILE A 34 2.59 1.11 -2.41
N GLY A 35 2.59 2.44 -2.40
CA GLY A 35 2.66 3.26 -3.61
C GLY A 35 3.26 4.63 -3.33
N THR A 36 2.67 5.67 -3.92
CA THR A 36 3.14 7.07 -3.78
C THR A 36 3.17 7.54 -2.32
N SER A 37 2.21 7.13 -1.49
CA SER A 37 2.18 7.46 -0.06
C SER A 37 3.42 6.97 0.69
N HIS A 38 3.91 5.78 0.36
CA HIS A 38 5.05 5.16 1.01
C HIS A 38 6.37 5.57 0.32
N LEU A 39 6.51 5.24 -0.96
CA LEU A 39 7.75 5.42 -1.70
C LEU A 39 8.13 6.91 -1.85
N VAL A 40 7.15 7.80 -2.02
CA VAL A 40 7.40 9.22 -2.25
C VAL A 40 7.12 10.03 -0.99
N LEU A 41 5.91 9.99 -0.44
CA LEU A 41 5.52 10.91 0.63
C LEU A 41 6.20 10.60 1.97
N SER A 42 6.25 9.33 2.42
CA SER A 42 7.01 8.98 3.62
C SER A 42 8.50 9.29 3.47
N THR A 43 9.11 8.90 2.36
CA THR A 43 10.52 9.19 2.09
C THR A 43 10.78 10.70 2.09
N LYS A 44 9.95 11.50 1.41
CA LYS A 44 10.05 12.97 1.39
C LYS A 44 9.84 13.59 2.77
N ALA A 45 8.93 13.03 3.56
CA ALA A 45 8.69 13.47 4.94
C ALA A 45 9.97 13.33 5.78
N GLY A 46 10.67 12.20 5.70
CA GLY A 46 11.94 12.00 6.39
C GLY A 46 13.06 12.88 5.84
N ALA A 47 13.19 12.95 4.51
CA ALA A 47 14.26 13.66 3.82
C ALA A 47 14.21 15.19 3.99
N ILE A 48 13.02 15.79 3.97
CA ILE A 48 12.87 17.25 3.92
C ILE A 48 12.49 17.82 5.28
N TYR A 49 11.52 17.22 5.96
CA TYR A 49 10.87 17.80 7.13
C TYR A 49 11.38 17.23 8.46
N GLY A 50 12.26 16.24 8.39
CA GLY A 50 13.00 15.72 9.54
C GLY A 50 12.25 14.71 10.40
N PRO A 51 12.83 14.35 11.56
CA PRO A 51 12.45 13.17 12.33
C PRO A 51 11.03 13.25 12.91
N LEU A 52 10.56 14.46 13.22
CA LEU A 52 9.23 14.66 13.82
C LEU A 52 8.09 14.34 12.83
N MET A 53 8.33 14.32 11.51
CA MET A 53 7.31 13.96 10.51
C MET A 53 6.87 12.48 10.56
N ILE A 54 7.54 11.65 11.37
CA ILE A 54 7.02 10.32 11.69
C ILE A 54 5.65 10.40 12.40
N LEU A 55 5.39 11.47 13.16
CA LEU A 55 4.16 11.61 13.95
C LEU A 55 2.91 11.71 13.05
N PRO A 56 2.83 12.59 12.04
CA PRO A 56 1.70 12.58 11.09
C PRO A 56 1.52 11.25 10.37
N ILE A 57 2.60 10.52 10.05
CA ILE A 57 2.52 9.21 9.39
C ILE A 57 1.83 8.18 10.31
N LEU A 58 2.27 8.09 11.56
CA LEU A 58 1.69 7.19 12.55
C LEU A 58 0.24 7.56 12.87
N LEU A 59 -0.04 8.86 13.04
CA LEU A 59 -1.39 9.36 13.28
C LEU A 59 -2.32 9.08 12.10
N ALA A 60 -1.88 9.28 10.86
CA ALA A 60 -2.69 8.97 9.67
C ALA A 60 -3.07 7.48 9.62
N ASN A 61 -2.11 6.59 9.88
CA ASN A 61 -2.37 5.15 9.95
C ASN A 61 -3.31 4.80 11.12
N LEU A 62 -3.12 5.38 12.30
CA LEU A 62 -3.98 5.11 13.45
C LEU A 62 -5.42 5.58 13.21
N LEU A 63 -5.59 6.83 12.76
CA LEU A 63 -6.90 7.46 12.60
C LEU A 63 -7.71 6.84 11.46
N LYS A 64 -7.06 6.32 10.41
CA LYS A 64 -7.77 5.70 9.29
C LYS A 64 -8.08 4.22 9.46
N PHE A 65 -7.39 3.53 10.39
CA PHE A 65 -7.60 2.11 10.62
C PHE A 65 -9.09 1.72 10.78
N PRO A 66 -9.92 2.45 11.55
CA PRO A 66 -11.32 2.09 11.75
C PRO A 66 -12.15 2.05 10.46
N PHE A 67 -11.85 2.89 9.47
CA PHE A 67 -12.58 2.92 8.20
C PHE A 67 -12.41 1.62 7.41
N PHE A 68 -11.20 1.06 7.42
CA PHE A 68 -10.91 -0.17 6.71
C PHE A 68 -11.33 -1.42 7.51
N GLU A 69 -11.11 -1.40 8.83
CA GLU A 69 -11.58 -2.45 9.73
C GLU A 69 -13.10 -2.63 9.65
N PHE A 70 -13.84 -1.52 9.55
CA PHE A 70 -15.29 -1.54 9.38
C PHE A 70 -15.72 -2.30 8.11
N GLY A 71 -14.99 -2.15 7.00
CA GLY A 71 -15.25 -2.90 5.77
C GLY A 71 -15.15 -4.41 5.97
N VAL A 72 -14.21 -4.89 6.78
CA VAL A 72 -14.09 -6.31 7.15
C VAL A 72 -15.30 -6.72 8.00
N ARG A 73 -15.59 -6.00 9.09
CA ARG A 73 -16.68 -6.34 10.01
C ARG A 73 -18.04 -6.34 9.33
N PHE A 74 -18.33 -5.32 8.54
CA PHE A 74 -19.58 -5.19 7.81
C PHE A 74 -19.81 -6.40 6.90
N THR A 75 -18.79 -6.79 6.14
CA THR A 75 -18.88 -7.90 5.19
C THR A 75 -19.14 -9.23 5.88
N HIS A 76 -18.42 -9.51 6.97
CA HIS A 76 -18.59 -10.75 7.73
C HIS A 76 -19.90 -10.78 8.54
N ALA A 77 -20.45 -9.63 8.92
CA ALA A 77 -21.72 -9.57 9.64
C ALA A 77 -22.95 -9.65 8.73
N THR A 78 -22.83 -9.23 7.47
CA THR A 78 -23.98 -9.07 6.56
C THR A 78 -23.91 -9.96 5.32
N GLU A 79 -22.78 -10.62 5.07
CA GLU A 79 -22.48 -11.34 3.82
C GLU A 79 -22.69 -10.49 2.56
N ARG A 80 -22.52 -9.17 2.70
CA ARG A 80 -22.63 -8.18 1.64
C ARG A 80 -21.42 -7.27 1.65
N SER A 81 -21.04 -6.80 0.48
CA SER A 81 -20.04 -5.76 0.31
C SER A 81 -20.58 -4.40 0.77
N LEU A 82 -19.71 -3.46 1.15
CA LEU A 82 -20.10 -2.11 1.52
C LEU A 82 -20.87 -1.40 0.40
N THR A 83 -20.52 -1.67 -0.87
CA THR A 83 -21.26 -1.14 -2.02
C THR A 83 -22.67 -1.72 -2.11
N GLU A 84 -22.85 -3.03 -1.89
CA GLU A 84 -24.19 -3.63 -1.75
C GLU A 84 -24.95 -3.07 -0.53
N GLY A 85 -24.24 -2.76 0.56
CA GLY A 85 -24.78 -2.07 1.73
C GLY A 85 -25.29 -0.67 1.42
N TYR A 86 -24.50 0.14 0.71
CA TYR A 86 -24.91 1.45 0.21
C TYR A 86 -26.13 1.33 -0.70
N ALA A 87 -26.12 0.37 -1.62
CA ALA A 87 -27.25 0.12 -2.53
C ALA A 87 -28.55 -0.20 -1.77
N ALA A 88 -28.45 -1.03 -0.74
CA ALA A 88 -29.57 -1.45 0.08
C ALA A 88 -30.13 -0.32 0.95
N HIS A 89 -29.27 0.62 1.37
CA HIS A 89 -29.71 1.79 2.14
C HIS A 89 -30.27 2.90 1.25
N SER A 90 -29.53 3.33 0.22
CA SER A 90 -30.01 4.25 -0.82
C SER A 90 -29.07 4.28 -2.03
N ARG A 91 -29.64 4.24 -3.24
CA ARG A 91 -28.88 4.39 -4.49
C ARG A 91 -28.10 5.70 -4.58
N TRP A 92 -28.49 6.72 -3.82
CA TRP A 92 -27.74 7.98 -3.75
C TRP A 92 -26.29 7.78 -3.24
N PHE A 93 -26.09 6.93 -2.24
CA PHE A 93 -24.74 6.64 -1.72
C PHE A 93 -23.86 5.91 -2.74
N LEU A 94 -24.46 5.10 -3.62
CA LEU A 94 -23.73 4.51 -4.74
C LEU A 94 -23.26 5.57 -5.74
N TYR A 95 -24.12 6.52 -6.10
CA TYR A 95 -23.74 7.60 -7.02
C TYR A 95 -22.63 8.48 -6.42
N LEU A 96 -22.73 8.80 -5.13
CA LEU A 96 -21.68 9.53 -4.43
C LEU A 96 -20.36 8.74 -4.39
N TYR A 97 -20.41 7.45 -4.04
CA TYR A 97 -19.24 6.58 -4.04
C TYR A 97 -18.62 6.45 -5.44
N ALA A 98 -19.45 6.33 -6.47
CA ALA A 98 -19.00 6.30 -7.87
C ALA A 98 -18.35 7.61 -8.29
N LEU A 99 -18.91 8.76 -7.92
CA LEU A 99 -18.33 10.08 -8.18
C LEU A 99 -16.97 10.24 -7.51
N VAL A 100 -16.86 9.87 -6.23
CA VAL A 100 -15.58 9.90 -5.49
C VAL A 100 -14.56 9.01 -6.18
N ASN A 101 -14.91 7.77 -6.53
CA ASN A 101 -13.99 6.86 -7.23
C ASN A 101 -13.59 7.37 -8.62
N LEU A 102 -14.51 8.01 -9.35
CA LEU A 102 -14.22 8.59 -10.66
C LEU A 102 -13.19 9.72 -10.54
N VAL A 103 -13.37 10.63 -9.60
CA VAL A 103 -12.41 11.72 -9.33
C VAL A 103 -11.09 11.14 -8.84
N SER A 104 -11.12 10.22 -7.86
CA SER A 104 -9.93 9.54 -7.34
C SER A 104 -9.14 8.85 -8.46
N ALA A 105 -9.80 8.17 -9.40
CA ALA A 105 -9.14 7.48 -10.50
C ALA A 105 -8.24 8.42 -11.33
N PHE A 106 -8.73 9.60 -11.69
CA PHE A 106 -7.90 10.59 -12.41
C PHE A 106 -6.72 11.08 -11.58
N THR A 107 -6.94 11.38 -10.29
CA THR A 107 -5.87 11.87 -9.41
C THR A 107 -4.80 10.82 -9.13
N ILE A 108 -5.20 9.56 -8.89
CA ILE A 108 -4.31 8.43 -8.64
C ILE A 108 -3.47 8.16 -9.90
N LEU A 109 -4.10 8.11 -11.07
CA LEU A 109 -3.38 7.91 -12.34
C LEU A 109 -2.41 9.06 -12.60
N ALA A 110 -2.84 10.32 -12.46
CA ALA A 110 -1.96 11.48 -12.65
C ALA A 110 -0.74 11.43 -11.72
N ALA A 111 -0.94 11.15 -10.43
CA ALA A 111 0.14 11.04 -9.46
C ALA A 111 1.09 9.87 -9.78
N LEU A 112 0.56 8.68 -10.08
CA LEU A 112 1.35 7.50 -10.42
C LEU A 112 2.16 7.73 -11.70
N TYR A 113 1.55 8.26 -12.76
CA TYR A 113 2.26 8.55 -14.01
C TYR A 113 3.32 9.63 -13.83
N SER A 114 3.04 10.71 -13.10
CA SER A 114 4.02 11.76 -12.84
C SER A 114 5.24 11.24 -12.08
N VAL A 115 5.02 10.42 -11.04
CA VAL A 115 6.12 9.87 -10.23
C VAL A 115 6.91 8.83 -11.03
N THR A 116 6.23 7.87 -11.65
CA THR A 116 6.90 6.78 -12.38
C THR A 116 7.65 7.31 -13.60
N SER A 117 7.06 8.19 -14.40
CA SER A 117 7.76 8.81 -15.54
C SER A 117 8.97 9.64 -15.10
N GLY A 118 8.84 10.41 -14.02
CA GLY A 118 9.95 11.17 -13.45
C GLY A 118 11.09 10.26 -12.99
N MET A 119 10.78 9.16 -12.30
CA MET A 119 11.78 8.17 -11.90
C MET A 119 12.41 7.46 -13.11
N THR A 120 11.62 7.08 -14.12
CA THR A 120 12.11 6.42 -15.34
C THR A 120 13.13 7.29 -16.06
N VAL A 121 12.88 8.59 -16.21
CA VAL A 121 13.85 9.51 -16.84
C VAL A 121 15.12 9.62 -16.01
N ASN A 122 15.02 9.68 -14.67
CA ASN A 122 16.18 9.77 -13.79
C ASN A 122 17.05 8.49 -13.79
N VAL A 123 16.44 7.32 -13.97
CA VAL A 123 17.18 6.03 -14.00
C VAL A 123 17.72 5.72 -15.40
N PHE A 124 16.94 6.02 -16.45
CA PHE A 124 17.26 5.71 -17.84
C PHE A 124 17.54 6.98 -18.65
N THR A 125 18.33 7.91 -18.07
CA THR A 125 18.63 9.25 -18.63
C THR A 125 19.13 9.22 -20.07
N THR A 126 19.83 8.15 -20.45
CA THR A 126 20.38 7.95 -21.80
C THR A 126 19.37 7.44 -22.82
N PHE A 127 18.27 6.80 -22.39
CA PHE A 127 17.31 6.12 -23.27
C PHE A 127 15.96 6.81 -23.34
N VAL A 128 15.62 7.64 -22.34
CA VAL A 128 14.29 8.23 -22.20
C VAL A 128 14.39 9.76 -22.21
N PRO A 129 14.00 10.42 -23.32
CA PRO A 129 14.34 11.82 -23.56
C PRO A 129 13.48 12.81 -22.77
N SER A 130 12.31 12.42 -22.29
CA SER A 130 11.44 13.29 -21.49
C SER A 130 10.44 12.49 -20.62
N PRO A 131 9.90 13.09 -19.55
CA PRO A 131 8.85 12.47 -18.74
C PRO A 131 7.59 12.14 -19.56
N SER A 132 7.26 12.97 -20.55
CA SER A 132 6.13 12.69 -21.45
C SER A 132 6.37 11.43 -22.29
N ALA A 133 7.57 11.26 -22.84
CA ALA A 133 7.93 10.05 -23.57
C ALA A 133 7.91 8.81 -22.66
N ALA A 134 8.41 8.94 -21.42
CA ALA A 134 8.34 7.89 -20.41
C ALA A 134 6.90 7.49 -20.09
N ALA A 135 6.00 8.46 -19.88
CA ALA A 135 4.59 8.22 -19.57
C ALA A 135 3.88 7.50 -20.73
N VAL A 136 4.08 7.93 -21.98
CA VAL A 136 3.52 7.27 -23.17
C VAL A 136 4.06 5.84 -23.31
N GLY A 137 5.37 5.65 -23.11
CA GLY A 137 6.01 4.33 -23.15
C GLY A 137 5.44 3.38 -22.08
N LEU A 138 5.31 3.86 -20.84
CA LEU A 138 4.70 3.10 -19.74
C LEU A 138 3.23 2.76 -20.05
N PHE A 139 2.46 3.70 -20.59
CA PHE A 139 1.07 3.44 -21.00
C PHE A 139 1.00 2.37 -22.08
N ALA A 140 1.84 2.45 -23.11
CA ALA A 140 1.90 1.45 -24.18
C ALA A 140 2.30 0.07 -23.64
N LEU A 141 3.30 0.01 -22.76
CA LEU A 141 3.76 -1.22 -22.12
C LEU A 141 2.64 -1.88 -21.29
N ILE A 142 2.02 -1.11 -20.38
CA ILE A 142 0.95 -1.62 -19.51
C ILE A 142 -0.24 -2.07 -20.36
N SER A 143 -0.62 -1.30 -21.38
CA SER A 143 -1.68 -1.68 -22.31
C SER A 143 -1.36 -2.97 -23.06
N ALA A 144 -0.13 -3.12 -23.56
CA ALA A 144 0.31 -4.35 -24.23
C ALA A 144 0.28 -5.56 -23.30
N VAL A 145 0.75 -5.42 -22.06
CA VAL A 145 0.69 -6.48 -21.04
C VAL A 145 -0.76 -6.89 -20.77
N LEU A 146 -1.68 -5.94 -20.64
CA LEU A 146 -3.09 -6.22 -20.40
C LEU A 146 -3.78 -6.88 -21.61
N ILE A 147 -3.51 -6.40 -22.83
CA ILE A 147 -4.12 -6.91 -24.07
C ILE A 147 -3.61 -8.32 -24.38
N ILE A 148 -2.29 -8.55 -24.30
CA ILE A 148 -1.66 -9.84 -24.66
C ILE A 148 -1.83 -10.85 -23.53
N GLY A 149 -1.50 -10.43 -22.31
CA GLY A 149 -1.35 -11.30 -21.15
C GLY A 149 -2.61 -11.57 -20.36
N ARG A 150 -3.66 -10.77 -20.60
CA ARG A 150 -4.90 -10.76 -19.83
C ARG A 150 -4.59 -10.62 -18.32
N TYR A 151 -5.53 -11.01 -17.48
CA TYR A 151 -5.40 -10.90 -16.02
C TYR A 151 -4.23 -11.71 -15.43
N LYS A 152 -3.86 -12.84 -16.06
CA LYS A 152 -2.87 -13.76 -15.51
C LYS A 152 -1.44 -13.22 -15.54
N LEU A 153 -1.00 -12.60 -16.65
CA LEU A 153 0.34 -12.02 -16.70
C LEU A 153 0.47 -10.80 -15.77
N LEU A 154 -0.60 -10.02 -15.61
CA LEU A 154 -0.63 -8.91 -14.65
C LEU A 154 -0.39 -9.43 -13.23
N GLU A 155 -1.13 -10.44 -12.81
CA GLU A 155 -1.02 -11.01 -11.46
C GLU A 155 0.38 -11.56 -11.16
N GLU A 156 0.96 -12.32 -12.11
CA GLU A 156 2.31 -12.87 -11.95
C GLU A 156 3.37 -11.76 -11.93
N SER A 157 3.27 -10.75 -12.81
CA SER A 157 4.20 -9.62 -12.83
C SER A 157 4.20 -8.82 -11.51
N LEU A 158 3.02 -8.61 -10.92
CA LEU A 158 2.86 -7.91 -9.64
C LEU A 158 3.58 -8.65 -8.50
N LYS A 159 3.50 -9.98 -8.46
CA LYS A 159 4.21 -10.80 -7.44
C LYS A 159 5.72 -10.57 -7.53
N TYR A 160 6.28 -10.58 -8.74
CA TYR A 160 7.71 -10.33 -8.95
C TYR A 160 8.11 -8.89 -8.61
N ILE A 161 7.33 -7.90 -9.03
CA ILE A 161 7.61 -6.48 -8.75
C ILE A 161 7.61 -6.22 -7.24
N VAL A 162 6.60 -6.71 -6.51
CA VAL A 162 6.50 -6.55 -5.06
C VAL A 162 7.65 -7.27 -4.35
N PHE A 163 8.01 -8.47 -4.79
CA PHE A 163 9.14 -9.21 -4.23
C PHE A 163 10.47 -8.45 -4.41
N ILE A 164 10.73 -7.94 -5.61
CA ILE A 164 11.92 -7.12 -5.91
C ILE A 164 11.91 -5.85 -5.06
N LEU A 165 10.76 -5.18 -4.94
CA LEU A 165 10.61 -3.96 -4.13
C LEU A 165 10.96 -4.22 -2.66
N ILE A 166 10.50 -5.34 -2.08
CA ILE A 166 10.81 -5.69 -0.69
C ILE A 166 12.31 -5.95 -0.50
N ILE A 167 12.95 -6.69 -1.42
CA ILE A 167 14.39 -6.94 -1.36
C ILE A 167 15.17 -5.62 -1.47
N ALA A 168 14.81 -4.78 -2.45
CA ALA A 168 15.43 -3.48 -2.65
C ALA A 168 15.26 -2.58 -1.43
N LEU A 169 14.09 -2.58 -0.80
CA LEU A 169 13.82 -1.84 0.43
C LEU A 169 14.75 -2.30 1.57
N VAL A 170 14.82 -3.60 1.83
CA VAL A 170 15.68 -4.15 2.89
C VAL A 170 17.15 -3.85 2.63
N ALA A 171 17.61 -4.02 1.38
CA ALA A 171 18.97 -3.69 0.99
C ALA A 171 19.27 -2.20 1.18
N THR A 172 18.34 -1.32 0.80
CA THR A 172 18.49 0.14 0.93
C THR A 172 18.57 0.56 2.40
N ILE A 173 17.71 0.02 3.27
CA ILE A 173 17.76 0.28 4.71
C ILE A 173 19.13 -0.08 5.25
N PHE A 174 19.63 -1.28 4.93
CA PHE A 174 20.93 -1.76 5.37
C PHE A 174 22.07 -0.87 4.88
N LEU A 175 22.08 -0.52 3.61
CA LEU A 175 23.11 0.35 3.02
C LEU A 175 23.10 1.75 3.62
N VAL A 176 21.92 2.35 3.81
CA VAL A 176 21.79 3.67 4.42
C VAL A 176 22.22 3.64 5.88
N THR A 177 21.87 2.60 6.66
CA THR A 177 22.36 2.48 8.05
C THR A 177 23.88 2.39 8.18
N LEU A 178 24.55 1.75 7.21
CA LEU A 178 26.00 1.57 7.26
C LEU A 178 26.76 2.78 6.76
N ASN A 179 26.21 3.51 5.78
CA ASN A 179 26.91 4.59 5.08
C ASN A 179 26.39 6.00 5.43
N ALA A 180 25.37 6.10 6.30
CA ALA A 180 24.88 7.40 6.76
C ALA A 180 25.94 8.06 7.65
N GLU A 181 26.77 8.90 7.05
CA GLU A 181 27.52 9.89 7.80
C GLU A 181 26.56 10.97 8.27
N PRO A 182 26.66 11.46 9.52
CA PRO A 182 25.90 12.61 9.95
C PRO A 182 26.37 13.84 9.18
N GLN A 183 25.74 14.10 8.03
CA GLN A 183 25.87 15.38 7.34
C GLN A 183 25.10 16.41 8.15
N SER A 184 25.75 16.94 9.18
CA SER A 184 25.29 18.16 9.84
C SER A 184 25.76 19.34 9.00
N ASN A 185 25.05 19.63 7.91
CA ASN A 185 25.16 20.95 7.32
C ASN A 185 24.71 21.95 8.38
N LEU A 186 25.66 22.67 8.99
CA LEU A 186 25.42 23.59 10.11
C LEU A 186 24.48 24.73 9.73
N ASP A 187 24.33 25.01 8.43
CA ASP A 187 23.44 26.02 7.87
C ASP A 187 22.08 25.45 7.44
N PHE A 188 21.82 24.14 7.62
CA PHE A 188 20.55 23.54 7.25
C PHE A 188 19.42 24.02 8.17
N GLN A 189 18.43 24.67 7.57
CA GLN A 189 17.17 25.00 8.23
C GLN A 189 16.06 24.13 7.64
N ALA A 190 15.46 23.29 8.48
CA ALA A 190 14.32 22.49 8.06
C ALA A 190 13.14 23.41 7.66
N PRO A 191 12.40 23.09 6.59
CA PRO A 191 11.23 23.87 6.19
C PRO A 191 10.18 23.95 7.31
N ALA A 192 9.49 25.09 7.36
CA ALA A 192 8.41 25.28 8.31
C ALA A 192 7.26 24.32 7.99
N TRP A 193 6.72 23.68 9.03
CA TRP A 193 5.61 22.74 8.87
C TRP A 193 4.28 23.42 8.51
N PHE A 194 4.13 24.67 8.97
CA PHE A 194 2.88 25.42 8.91
C PHE A 194 2.93 26.59 7.93
N ASP A 195 3.90 26.62 7.03
CA ASP A 195 3.80 27.47 5.83
C ASP A 195 2.89 26.81 4.78
N THR A 196 2.60 27.52 3.69
CA THR A 196 1.71 27.02 2.64
C THR A 196 2.16 25.67 2.06
N ALA A 197 3.47 25.47 1.87
CA ALA A 197 4.00 24.25 1.26
C ALA A 197 3.97 23.07 2.25
N GLY A 198 4.34 23.31 3.51
CA GLY A 198 4.30 22.35 4.60
C GLY A 198 2.88 21.88 4.89
N VAL A 199 1.91 22.80 4.97
CA VAL A 199 0.49 22.45 5.17
C VAL A 199 -0.03 21.61 4.00
N LEU A 200 0.21 22.02 2.76
CA LEU A 200 -0.21 21.24 1.58
C LEU A 200 0.45 19.85 1.53
N PHE A 201 1.71 19.75 1.95
CA PHE A 201 2.40 18.48 2.06
C PHE A 201 1.79 17.59 3.15
N ILE A 202 1.53 18.12 4.35
CA ILE A 202 0.92 17.35 5.46
C ILE A 202 -0.50 16.89 5.07
N ILE A 203 -1.30 17.75 4.43
CA ILE A 203 -2.63 17.39 3.92
C ILE A 203 -2.50 16.24 2.92
N SER A 204 -1.55 16.32 1.99
CA SER A 204 -1.30 15.25 1.02
C SER A 204 -0.82 13.96 1.71
N LEU A 205 0.11 14.06 2.65
CA LEU A 205 0.66 12.93 3.41
C LEU A 205 -0.44 12.22 4.22
N VAL A 206 -1.16 12.94 5.07
CA VAL A 206 -2.22 12.37 5.92
C VAL A 206 -3.41 11.91 5.06
N GLY A 207 -3.76 12.68 4.03
CA GLY A 207 -4.83 12.38 3.09
C GLY A 207 -4.61 11.07 2.32
N TRP A 208 -3.37 10.75 1.96
CA TRP A 208 -3.04 9.54 1.19
C TRP A 208 -2.46 8.39 2.01
N MET A 209 -1.97 8.60 3.23
CA MET A 209 -1.39 7.55 4.08
C MET A 209 -2.48 6.79 4.85
N PRO A 210 -2.50 5.45 4.90
CA PRO A 210 -1.75 4.53 4.04
C PRO A 210 -2.33 4.48 2.62
N THR A 211 -3.64 4.66 2.49
CA THR A 211 -4.38 4.89 1.24
C THR A 211 -5.62 5.74 1.52
N ALA A 212 -6.41 6.02 0.49
CA ALA A 212 -7.65 6.78 0.58
C ALA A 212 -8.81 5.92 1.15
N VAL A 213 -9.76 6.56 1.84
CA VAL A 213 -10.77 5.87 2.69
C VAL A 213 -11.81 5.08 1.89
N GLU A 214 -12.02 5.42 0.62
CA GLU A 214 -12.84 4.64 -0.32
C GLU A 214 -12.31 3.22 -0.51
N ALA A 215 -11.03 2.96 -0.20
CA ALA A 215 -10.48 1.61 -0.25
C ALA A 215 -11.11 0.63 0.75
N SER A 216 -11.84 1.12 1.75
CA SER A 216 -12.72 0.29 2.59
C SER A 216 -13.71 -0.53 1.76
N GLY A 217 -14.24 0.02 0.65
CA GLY A 217 -15.13 -0.69 -0.27
C GLY A 217 -14.44 -1.86 -0.97
N TRP A 218 -13.20 -1.68 -1.41
CA TRP A 218 -12.38 -2.74 -2.01
C TRP A 218 -12.05 -3.84 -1.00
N VAL A 219 -11.64 -3.46 0.22
CA VAL A 219 -11.38 -4.41 1.33
C VAL A 219 -12.62 -5.26 1.62
N SER A 220 -13.79 -4.63 1.63
CA SER A 220 -15.07 -5.30 1.82
C SER A 220 -15.39 -6.28 0.67
N LEU A 221 -15.23 -5.86 -0.58
CA LEU A 221 -15.43 -6.73 -1.75
C LEU A 221 -14.50 -7.95 -1.76
N TRP A 222 -13.21 -7.78 -1.45
CA TRP A 222 -12.27 -8.90 -1.38
C TRP A 222 -12.60 -9.85 -0.22
N ASN A 223 -13.08 -9.34 0.91
CA ASN A 223 -13.57 -10.19 1.99
C ASN A 223 -14.80 -10.99 1.55
N LEU A 224 -15.73 -10.37 0.83
CA LEU A 224 -16.93 -11.04 0.33
C LEU A 224 -16.56 -12.17 -0.63
N GLU A 225 -15.65 -11.91 -1.57
CA GLU A 225 -15.20 -12.90 -2.53
C GLU A 225 -14.49 -14.06 -1.83
N LYS A 226 -13.65 -13.77 -0.83
CA LYS A 226 -13.01 -14.79 0.00
C LYS A 226 -14.02 -15.65 0.77
N ILE A 227 -15.09 -15.07 1.31
CA ILE A 227 -16.17 -15.82 1.96
C ILE A 227 -16.82 -16.76 0.94
N LYS A 228 -17.16 -16.28 -0.26
CA LYS A 228 -17.78 -17.08 -1.33
C LYS A 228 -16.91 -18.23 -1.83
N GLN A 229 -15.59 -18.05 -1.88
CA GLN A 229 -14.65 -19.06 -2.36
C GLN A 229 -14.21 -20.05 -1.26
N SER A 230 -14.40 -19.69 0.02
CA SER A 230 -13.98 -20.53 1.14
C SER A 230 -14.90 -21.73 1.30
N LYS A 231 -14.32 -22.92 1.44
CA LYS A 231 -15.07 -24.15 1.80
C LYS A 231 -15.42 -24.22 3.28
N GLU A 232 -14.80 -23.37 4.10
CA GLU A 232 -14.98 -23.31 5.54
C GLU A 232 -15.48 -21.93 5.95
N GLU A 233 -16.32 -21.88 6.98
CA GLU A 233 -16.76 -20.62 7.57
C GLU A 233 -15.56 -19.84 8.15
N ILE A 234 -15.43 -18.58 7.74
CA ILE A 234 -14.36 -17.70 8.21
C ILE A 234 -14.91 -16.86 9.35
N SER A 235 -14.49 -17.15 10.58
CA SER A 235 -14.87 -16.29 11.71
C SER A 235 -14.37 -14.85 11.53
N VAL A 236 -15.18 -13.86 11.91
CA VAL A 236 -14.84 -12.43 11.91
C VAL A 236 -13.50 -12.18 12.61
N LYS A 237 -13.23 -12.89 13.72
CA LYS A 237 -11.98 -12.78 14.49
C LYS A 237 -10.75 -13.17 13.66
N ASN A 238 -10.85 -14.21 12.83
CA ASN A 238 -9.75 -14.63 11.97
C ASN A 238 -9.57 -13.65 10.79
N ALA A 239 -10.67 -13.18 10.20
CA ALA A 239 -10.62 -12.17 9.15
C ALA A 239 -9.97 -10.87 9.64
N LEU A 240 -10.35 -10.39 10.83
CA LEU A 240 -9.75 -9.21 11.45
C LEU A 240 -8.26 -9.42 11.76
N LYS A 241 -7.85 -10.58 12.26
CA LYS A 241 -6.42 -10.85 12.50
C LYS A 241 -5.60 -10.79 11.21
N GLU A 242 -6.13 -11.35 10.12
CA GLU A 242 -5.48 -11.33 8.82
C GLU A 242 -5.41 -9.91 8.25
N PHE A 243 -6.51 -9.17 8.30
CA PHE A 243 -6.54 -7.76 7.90
C PHE A 243 -5.57 -6.91 8.72
N ASN A 244 -5.59 -7.04 10.05
CA ASN A 244 -4.71 -6.30 10.96
C ASN A 244 -3.24 -6.58 10.68
N LEU A 245 -2.87 -7.82 10.35
CA LEU A 245 -1.50 -8.13 9.95
C LEU A 245 -1.10 -7.34 8.70
N GLY A 246 -1.93 -7.34 7.66
CA GLY A 246 -1.69 -6.57 6.44
C GLY A 246 -1.60 -5.05 6.70
N TYR A 247 -2.49 -4.53 7.54
CA TYR A 247 -2.50 -3.11 7.92
C TYR A 247 -1.24 -2.72 8.70
N VAL A 248 -0.81 -3.54 9.66
CA VAL A 248 0.42 -3.30 10.43
C VAL A 248 1.65 -3.36 9.53
N ILE A 249 1.71 -4.33 8.60
CA ILE A 249 2.80 -4.39 7.60
C ILE A 249 2.86 -3.08 6.81
N THR A 250 1.71 -2.57 6.38
CA THR A 250 1.61 -1.29 5.66
C THR A 250 2.17 -0.12 6.48
N ALA A 251 1.73 0.01 7.74
CA ALA A 251 2.22 1.06 8.63
C ALA A 251 3.74 0.96 8.90
N ILE A 252 4.26 -0.26 9.07
CA ILE A 252 5.70 -0.50 9.23
C ILE A 252 6.45 -0.05 7.97
N LEU A 253 5.97 -0.43 6.78
CA LEU A 253 6.61 -0.02 5.53
C LEU A 253 6.64 1.50 5.38
N ALA A 254 5.59 2.21 5.79
CA ALA A 254 5.57 3.68 5.77
C ALA A 254 6.70 4.27 6.64
N VAL A 255 6.97 3.68 7.81
CA VAL A 255 8.07 4.08 8.70
C VAL A 255 9.42 3.73 8.08
N LEU A 256 9.56 2.58 7.42
CA LEU A 256 10.80 2.18 6.76
C LEU A 256 11.18 3.11 5.60
N PHE A 257 10.23 3.50 4.76
CA PHE A 257 10.48 4.50 3.71
C PHE A 257 10.81 5.87 4.29
N PHE A 258 10.12 6.28 5.35
CA PHE A 258 10.47 7.49 6.09
C PHE A 258 11.90 7.44 6.62
N TYR A 259 12.31 6.31 7.19
CA TYR A 259 13.64 6.09 7.72
C TYR A 259 14.72 6.19 6.64
N ILE A 260 14.49 5.61 5.46
CA ILE A 260 15.40 5.76 4.30
C ILE A 260 15.57 7.24 3.95
N GLY A 261 14.47 7.99 3.85
CA GLY A 261 14.52 9.41 3.52
C GLY A 261 15.27 10.22 4.58
N TYR A 262 14.98 9.97 5.86
CA TYR A 262 15.64 10.65 6.96
C TYR A 262 17.14 10.35 7.01
N MET A 263 17.54 9.09 7.04
CA MET A 263 18.95 8.73 7.18
C MET A 263 19.77 8.98 5.91
N GLY A 264 19.13 8.94 4.73
CA GLY A 264 19.84 9.04 3.46
C GLY A 264 19.91 10.45 2.87
N LEU A 265 19.00 11.35 3.23
CA LEU A 265 18.82 12.63 2.53
C LEU A 265 18.56 13.83 3.46
N TYR A 266 18.27 13.61 4.75
CA TYR A 266 18.03 14.74 5.65
C TYR A 266 19.32 15.48 5.95
N SER A 267 19.24 16.82 5.93
CA SER A 267 20.37 17.73 6.11
C SER A 267 21.56 17.55 5.15
N SER A 268 21.35 16.85 4.03
CA SER A 268 22.26 16.73 2.89
C SER A 268 22.23 17.95 1.96
#